data_AF-A0A7J6EL75-F1
#
_entry.id   AF-A0A7J6EL75-F1
#
_cell.length_a   1.000
_cell.length_b   1.000
_cell.length_c   1.000
_cell.angle_alpha   90.00
_cell.angle_beta   90.00
_cell.angle_gamma   90.00
#
_symmetry.space_group_name_H-M   'P 1'
#
loop_
_entity.id
_entity.type
_entity.pdbx_description
1 polymer ?
#
loop_
_entity_poly.entity_id
_entity_poly.type
_entity_poly.pdbx_seq_one_letter_code
_entity_poly.pdbx_strand_id
1 'polypeptide(L)'
;MRNLPNLHTQLKRRIISDVLNDRDKELVWRIPLTAAGREADWYWLKDGKGLFLVKSAYKLQHENNGHINLNVPTDLWKKLWNIKVPPKVLSFLWRVSANYLPTRFLLSSKHVQVDTLCPFCSAAPKTALHVLSEVESIEAAMTLWAVWKMRNEVVWNSISPSSEELM
;
A
#
# COMPACT_ATOMS: atom_id res chain seq x y z
N MET A 1 50.01 -27.04 -19.97
CA MET A 1 50.08 -26.09 -18.85
C MET A 1 48.81 -26.24 -18.02
N ARG A 2 48.91 -26.69 -16.76
CA ARG A 2 47.74 -26.91 -15.90
C ARG A 2 47.29 -25.55 -15.37
N ASN A 3 46.10 -25.10 -15.77
CA ASN A 3 45.47 -23.91 -15.19
C ASN A 3 45.27 -24.14 -13.68
N LEU A 4 45.96 -23.33 -12.87
CA LEU A 4 45.78 -23.33 -11.42
C LEU A 4 44.34 -22.88 -11.10
N PRO A 5 43.58 -23.60 -10.24
CA PRO A 5 42.24 -23.18 -9.88
C PRO A 5 42.27 -21.85 -9.12
N ASN A 6 41.52 -20.88 -9.63
CA ASN A 6 41.36 -19.53 -9.07
C ASN A 6 41.01 -19.59 -7.56
N LEU A 7 41.59 -18.69 -6.75
CA LEU A 7 41.48 -18.71 -5.27
C LEU A 7 40.02 -18.66 -4.78
N HIS A 8 39.17 -17.92 -5.51
CA HIS A 8 37.73 -17.84 -5.27
C HIS A 8 37.02 -19.20 -5.41
N THR A 9 37.46 -20.03 -6.36
CA THR A 9 36.94 -21.39 -6.55
C THR A 9 37.36 -22.29 -5.38
N GLN A 10 38.57 -22.11 -4.83
CA GLN A 10 39.04 -22.90 -3.68
C GLN A 10 38.26 -22.56 -2.40
N LEU A 11 37.96 -21.29 -2.16
CA LEU A 11 37.16 -20.84 -1.02
C LEU A 11 35.73 -21.39 -1.07
N LYS A 12 35.10 -21.41 -2.25
CA LYS A 12 33.77 -22.02 -2.42
C LYS A 12 33.75 -23.51 -2.12
N ARG A 13 34.82 -24.26 -2.42
CA ARG A 13 34.88 -25.71 -2.10
C ARG A 13 34.95 -25.98 -0.60
N ARG A 14 35.70 -25.17 0.17
CA ARG A 14 35.79 -25.32 1.63
C ARG A 14 34.44 -25.10 2.31
N ILE A 15 33.70 -24.07 1.89
CA ILE A 15 32.38 -23.79 2.45
C ILE A 15 31.42 -24.97 2.18
N ILE A 16 31.46 -25.53 0.97
CA ILE A 16 30.64 -26.70 0.60
C ILE A 16 31.04 -27.93 1.43
N SER A 17 32.33 -28.15 1.71
CA SER A 17 32.76 -29.28 2.53
C SER A 17 32.37 -29.16 3.99
N ASP A 18 32.34 -27.94 4.52
CA ASP A 18 32.15 -27.66 5.95
C ASP A 18 30.66 -27.55 6.33
N VAL A 19 29.79 -27.14 5.40
CA VAL A 19 28.37 -26.86 5.67
C VAL A 19 27.44 -28.02 5.28
N LEU A 20 27.81 -28.82 4.28
CA LEU A 20 26.91 -29.86 3.73
C LEU A 20 27.26 -31.26 4.23
N ASN A 21 26.28 -32.16 4.24
CA ASN A 21 26.51 -33.59 4.46
C ASN A 21 27.06 -34.26 3.17
N ASP A 22 27.58 -35.48 3.27
CA ASP A 22 28.28 -36.13 2.15
C ASP A 22 27.36 -36.44 0.95
N ARG A 23 26.08 -36.73 1.21
CA ARG A 23 25.08 -36.92 0.15
C ARG A 23 24.88 -35.65 -0.66
N ASP A 24 24.71 -34.52 0.00
CA ASP A 24 24.46 -33.23 -0.65
C ASP A 24 25.71 -32.71 -1.37
N LYS A 25 26.91 -32.98 -0.81
CA LYS A 25 28.18 -32.72 -1.51
C LYS A 25 28.21 -33.44 -2.85
N GLU A 26 27.94 -34.74 -2.88
CA GLU A 26 27.93 -35.52 -4.13
C GLU A 26 26.95 -34.96 -5.16
N LEU A 27 25.77 -34.53 -4.73
CA LEU A 27 24.78 -33.93 -5.63
C LEU A 27 25.27 -32.60 -6.20
N VAL A 28 25.86 -31.73 -5.37
CA VAL A 28 26.40 -30.44 -5.80
C VAL A 28 27.57 -30.61 -6.77
N TRP A 29 28.46 -31.59 -6.56
CA TRP A 29 29.58 -31.87 -7.46
C TRP A 29 29.14 -32.37 -8.84
N ARG A 30 27.97 -33.00 -8.93
CA ARG A 30 27.40 -33.50 -10.20
C ARG A 30 26.71 -32.41 -11.01
N ILE A 31 26.47 -31.22 -10.45
CA ILE A 31 25.91 -30.08 -11.18
C ILE A 31 26.92 -29.69 -12.26
N PRO A 32 26.58 -29.79 -13.56
CA PRO A 32 27.49 -29.40 -14.63
C PRO A 32 27.78 -27.90 -14.51
N LEU A 33 29.01 -27.55 -14.12
CA LEU A 33 29.46 -26.17 -14.17
C LEU A 33 29.76 -25.83 -15.63
N THR A 34 29.07 -24.82 -16.16
CA THR A 34 29.28 -24.35 -17.52
C THR A 34 30.75 -23.99 -17.71
N ALA A 35 31.45 -24.71 -18.60
CA ALA A 35 32.89 -24.53 -18.85
C ALA A 35 33.24 -23.20 -19.53
N ALA A 36 32.24 -22.47 -20.02
CA ALA A 36 32.40 -21.08 -20.43
C ALA A 36 32.57 -20.25 -19.15
N GLY A 37 33.76 -19.70 -18.93
CA GLY A 37 34.15 -18.92 -17.74
C GLY A 37 33.37 -17.62 -17.50
N ARG A 38 32.05 -17.62 -17.67
CA ARG A 38 31.16 -16.60 -17.14
C ARG A 38 31.04 -16.83 -15.65
N GLU A 39 31.45 -15.83 -14.89
CA GLU A 39 31.18 -15.79 -13.46
C GLU A 39 29.66 -15.82 -13.24
N ALA A 40 29.21 -16.60 -12.27
CA ALA A 40 27.81 -16.62 -11.87
C ALA A 40 27.46 -15.25 -11.28
N ASP A 41 26.56 -14.53 -11.93
CA ASP A 41 26.08 -13.22 -11.50
C ASP A 41 24.61 -13.29 -11.12
N TRP A 42 24.21 -12.44 -10.17
CA TRP A 42 22.82 -12.35 -9.73
C TRP A 42 22.05 -11.45 -10.69
N TYR A 43 20.92 -11.95 -11.18
CA TYR A 43 20.03 -11.15 -12.02
C TYR A 43 18.62 -11.10 -11.44
N TRP A 44 17.98 -9.95 -11.62
CA TRP A 44 16.61 -9.73 -11.21
C TRP A 44 15.64 -10.26 -12.26
N LEU A 45 14.94 -11.35 -11.94
CA LEU A 45 14.03 -12.05 -12.86
C LEU A 45 12.89 -11.16 -13.39
N LYS A 46 12.51 -10.10 -12.65
CA LYS A 46 11.40 -9.21 -12.99
C LYS A 46 11.83 -7.97 -13.78
N ASP A 47 13.03 -7.99 -14.34
CA ASP A 47 13.49 -7.00 -15.30
C ASP A 47 14.12 -7.69 -16.52
N GLY A 48 13.76 -7.24 -17.72
CA GLY A 48 14.23 -7.85 -18.97
C GLY A 48 15.74 -7.69 -19.22
N LYS A 49 16.40 -6.77 -18.51
CA LYS A 49 17.86 -6.60 -18.54
C LYS A 49 18.54 -7.27 -17.34
N GLY A 50 17.77 -7.93 -16.48
CA GLY A 50 18.27 -8.58 -15.27
C GLY A 50 18.68 -7.61 -14.16
N LEU A 51 18.34 -6.32 -14.26
CA LEU A 51 18.76 -5.31 -13.29
C LEU A 51 17.73 -5.16 -12.16
N PHE A 52 18.22 -5.10 -10.92
CA PHE A 52 17.37 -4.78 -9.78
C PHE A 52 17.04 -3.28 -9.78
N LEU A 53 15.77 -2.96 -9.96
CA LEU A 53 15.24 -1.60 -9.86
C LEU A 53 14.15 -1.59 -8.80
N VAL A 54 14.16 -0.60 -7.92
CA VAL A 54 13.11 -0.41 -6.90
C VAL A 54 11.72 -0.42 -7.54
N LYS A 55 11.59 0.19 -8.72
CA LYS A 55 10.35 0.19 -9.52
C LYS A 55 9.85 -1.21 -9.87
N SER A 56 10.71 -2.12 -10.33
CA SER A 56 10.29 -3.48 -10.70
C SER A 56 9.99 -4.33 -9.48
N ALA A 57 10.67 -4.09 -8.34
CA ALA A 57 10.35 -4.69 -7.06
C ALA A 57 8.95 -4.26 -6.55
N TYR A 58 8.62 -2.97 -6.59
CA TYR A 58 7.29 -2.49 -6.20
C TYR A 58 6.19 -3.02 -7.12
N LYS A 59 6.46 -3.12 -8.43
CA LYS A 59 5.52 -3.71 -9.38
C LYS A 59 5.24 -5.18 -9.05
N LEU A 60 6.29 -5.97 -8.79
CA LEU A 60 6.16 -7.35 -8.35
C LEU A 60 5.36 -7.46 -7.05
N GLN A 61 5.63 -6.59 -6.09
CA GLN A 61 4.92 -6.56 -4.82
C GLN A 61 3.42 -6.30 -5.02
N HIS A 62 3.06 -5.37 -5.93
CA HIS A 62 1.67 -5.10 -6.28
C HIS A 62 1.00 -6.29 -6.98
N GLU A 63 1.70 -6.97 -7.88
CA GLU A 63 1.21 -8.19 -8.55
C GLU A 63 1.00 -9.34 -7.54
N ASN A 64 1.93 -9.53 -6.60
CA ASN A 64 1.90 -10.63 -5.62
C ASN A 64 0.92 -10.40 -4.47
N ASN A 65 0.73 -9.14 -4.04
CA ASN A 65 -0.21 -8.82 -2.96
C ASN A 65 -1.67 -8.93 -3.37
N GLY A 66 -1.96 -9.53 -4.54
CA GLY A 66 -3.29 -9.93 -4.95
C GLY A 66 -4.27 -8.80 -4.77
N HIS A 67 -4.11 -7.73 -5.56
CA HIS A 67 -5.10 -6.66 -5.68
C HIS A 67 -5.87 -6.39 -4.36
N ILE A 68 -5.27 -5.62 -3.46
CA ILE A 68 -6.03 -4.54 -2.81
C ILE A 68 -6.42 -3.51 -3.89
N ASN A 69 -7.04 -3.99 -4.97
CA ASN A 69 -7.83 -3.21 -5.87
C ASN A 69 -9.07 -2.86 -5.08
N LEU A 70 -8.97 -1.77 -4.35
CA LEU A 70 -9.95 -0.76 -4.68
C LEU A 70 -9.69 -0.51 -6.16
N ASN A 71 -10.56 -1.04 -7.03
CA ASN A 71 -10.60 -0.77 -8.47
C ASN A 71 -10.88 0.72 -8.65
N VAL A 72 -9.99 1.55 -8.11
CA VAL A 72 -10.03 2.98 -8.15
C VAL A 72 -9.37 3.29 -9.48
N PRO A 73 -10.17 3.66 -10.49
CA PRO A 73 -9.60 4.02 -11.77
C PRO A 73 -8.54 5.08 -11.50
N THR A 74 -7.40 5.01 -12.18
CA THR A 74 -6.33 6.00 -12.09
C THR A 74 -6.86 7.44 -12.24
N ASP A 75 -8.00 7.59 -12.91
CA ASP A 75 -8.74 8.83 -13.10
C ASP A 75 -9.46 9.36 -11.86
N LEU A 76 -9.80 8.52 -10.87
CA LEU A 76 -10.34 9.00 -9.59
C LEU A 76 -9.30 9.86 -8.86
N TRP A 77 -8.04 9.41 -8.82
CA TRP A 77 -6.98 10.17 -8.15
C TRP A 77 -6.74 11.51 -8.82
N LYS A 78 -6.74 11.56 -10.16
CA LYS A 78 -6.65 12.82 -10.90
C LYS A 78 -7.82 13.75 -10.54
N LYS A 79 -9.05 13.24 -10.53
CA LYS A 79 -10.23 14.01 -10.15
C LYS A 79 -10.13 14.53 -8.73
N LEU A 80 -9.74 13.66 -7.79
CA LEU A 80 -9.61 14.00 -6.38
C LEU A 80 -8.62 15.16 -6.16
N TRP A 81 -7.42 15.06 -6.76
CA TRP A 81 -6.39 16.10 -6.60
C TRP A 81 -6.73 17.41 -7.32
N ASN A 82 -7.66 17.40 -8.28
CA ASN A 82 -8.15 18.60 -8.96
C ASN A 82 -9.26 19.35 -8.19
N ILE A 83 -9.77 18.82 -7.08
CA ILE A 83 -10.81 19.49 -6.28
C ILE A 83 -10.19 20.71 -5.57
N LYS A 84 -10.85 21.87 -5.72
CA LYS A 84 -10.46 23.12 -5.04
C LYS A 84 -10.92 23.14 -3.58
N VAL A 85 -10.29 22.31 -2.75
CA VAL A 85 -10.51 22.27 -1.30
C VAL A 85 -9.17 22.35 -0.56
N PRO A 86 -9.15 22.74 0.73
CA PRO A 86 -7.93 22.78 1.50
C PRO A 86 -7.17 21.44 1.47
N PRO A 87 -5.82 21.43 1.45
CA PRO A 87 -5.02 20.20 1.38
C PRO A 87 -5.35 19.16 2.47
N LYS A 88 -5.78 19.62 3.65
CA LYS A 88 -6.22 18.74 4.76
C LYS A 88 -7.46 17.92 4.37
N VAL A 89 -8.40 18.52 3.65
CA VAL A 89 -9.61 17.85 3.15
C VAL A 89 -9.26 16.87 2.04
N LEU A 90 -8.39 17.24 1.11
CA LEU A 90 -7.89 16.33 0.07
C LEU A 90 -7.20 15.09 0.67
N SER A 91 -6.34 15.29 1.67
CA SER A 91 -5.66 14.19 2.35
C SER A 91 -6.65 13.26 3.06
N PHE A 92 -7.67 13.83 3.72
CA PHE A 92 -8.74 13.05 4.34
C PHE A 92 -9.52 12.22 3.32
N LEU A 93 -10.01 12.86 2.24
CA LEU A 93 -10.76 12.17 1.18
C LEU A 93 -9.93 11.08 0.50
N TRP A 94 -8.63 11.30 0.32
CA TRP A 94 -7.71 10.28 -0.20
C TRP A 94 -7.64 9.06 0.75
N ARG A 95 -7.47 9.29 2.06
CA ARG A 95 -7.44 8.22 3.07
C ARG A 95 -8.76 7.44 3.14
N VAL A 96 -9.89 8.14 3.04
CA VAL A 96 -11.23 7.54 2.97
C VAL A 96 -11.34 6.65 1.74
N SER A 97 -11.05 7.22 0.57
CA SER A 97 -11.23 6.56 -0.73
C SER A 97 -10.31 5.36 -0.90
N ALA A 98 -9.14 5.38 -0.28
CA ALA A 98 -8.20 4.27 -0.27
C ALA A 98 -8.38 3.31 0.93
N ASN A 99 -9.48 3.42 1.71
CA ASN A 99 -9.75 2.62 2.90
C ASN A 99 -8.59 2.54 3.91
N TYR A 100 -7.80 3.61 4.05
CA TYR A 100 -6.73 3.71 5.04
C TYR A 100 -7.21 4.14 6.42
N LEU A 101 -8.48 4.52 6.56
CA LEU A 101 -9.03 4.84 7.87
C LEU A 101 -9.20 3.56 8.70
N PRO A 102 -8.81 3.59 9.99
CA PRO A 102 -8.96 2.45 10.87
C PRO A 102 -10.44 2.18 11.08
N THR A 103 -10.93 1.17 10.38
CA THR A 103 -12.33 0.73 10.44
C THR A 103 -12.40 -0.67 11.03
N ARG A 104 -13.53 -1.01 11.66
CA ARG A 104 -13.73 -2.36 12.23
C ARG A 104 -13.60 -3.45 11.17
N PHE A 105 -14.06 -3.16 9.95
CA PHE A 105 -13.85 -4.02 8.78
C PHE A 105 -12.35 -4.26 8.50
N LEU A 106 -11.53 -3.21 8.46
CA LEU A 106 -10.10 -3.34 8.21
C LEU A 106 -9.37 -4.08 9.35
N LEU A 107 -9.76 -3.83 10.60
CA LEU A 107 -9.24 -4.55 11.77
C LEU A 107 -9.56 -6.05 11.71
N SER A 108 -10.79 -6.41 11.33
CA SER A 108 -11.18 -7.80 11.11
C SER A 108 -10.34 -8.48 10.01
N SER A 109 -10.06 -7.79 8.89
CA SER A 109 -9.16 -8.29 7.85
C SER A 109 -7.71 -8.57 8.33
N LYS A 110 -7.32 -7.99 9.47
CA LYS A 110 -6.04 -8.22 10.14
C LYS A 110 -6.15 -9.21 11.31
N HIS A 111 -7.21 -10.02 11.35
CA HIS A 111 -7.47 -11.03 12.38
C HIS A 111 -7.71 -10.46 13.79
N VAL A 112 -8.07 -9.19 13.89
CA VAL A 112 -8.56 -8.62 15.16
C VAL A 112 -10.03 -8.98 15.30
N GLN A 113 -10.39 -9.63 16.41
CA GLN A 113 -11.77 -10.00 16.72
C GLN A 113 -12.58 -8.76 17.08
N VAL A 114 -13.24 -8.17 16.09
CA VAL A 114 -14.16 -7.04 16.24
C VAL A 114 -15.42 -7.30 15.46
N ASP A 115 -16.55 -6.88 16.00
CA ASP A 115 -17.81 -6.89 15.25
C ASP A 115 -17.67 -5.99 14.02
N THR A 116 -17.93 -6.56 12.85
CA THR A 116 -17.79 -5.88 11.57
C THR A 116 -19.04 -5.10 11.19
N LEU A 117 -20.17 -5.37 11.84
CA LEU A 117 -21.43 -4.71 11.56
C LEU A 117 -21.39 -3.22 11.96
N CYS A 118 -22.04 -2.41 11.14
CA CYS A 118 -22.29 -1.01 11.49
C CYS A 118 -23.30 -0.95 12.64
N PRO A 119 -22.99 -0.25 13.75
CA PRO A 119 -23.93 -0.11 14.86
C PRO A 119 -25.12 0.81 14.53
N PHE A 120 -25.09 1.50 13.38
CA PHE A 120 -26.16 2.39 12.93
C PHE A 120 -27.14 1.68 12.00
N CYS A 121 -26.65 0.97 10.97
CA CYS A 121 -27.53 0.29 10.02
C CYS A 121 -27.70 -1.22 10.25
N SER A 122 -26.86 -1.85 11.08
CA SER A 122 -26.85 -3.30 11.39
C SER A 122 -26.82 -4.26 10.17
N ALA A 123 -26.61 -3.75 8.96
CA ALA A 123 -26.83 -4.50 7.72
C ALA A 123 -25.56 -4.66 6.86
N ALA A 124 -24.56 -3.80 7.02
CA ALA A 124 -23.35 -3.82 6.20
C ALA A 124 -22.06 -3.67 7.04
N PRO A 125 -20.92 -4.18 6.54
CA PRO A 125 -19.63 -3.97 7.18
C PRO A 125 -19.27 -2.48 7.25
N LYS A 126 -18.85 -2.01 8.43
CA LYS A 126 -18.52 -0.58 8.66
C LYS A 126 -17.23 -0.17 7.94
N THR A 127 -17.32 0.11 6.64
CA THR A 127 -16.23 0.74 5.85
C THR A 127 -16.27 2.26 6.01
N ALA A 128 -15.16 2.94 5.73
CA ALA A 128 -15.05 4.40 5.89
C ALA A 128 -16.03 5.14 4.98
N LEU A 129 -16.20 4.62 3.75
CA LEU A 129 -17.13 5.17 2.78
C LEU A 129 -18.58 4.94 3.19
N HIS A 130 -18.91 3.75 3.71
CA HIS A 130 -20.25 3.45 4.21
C HIS A 130 -20.69 4.43 5.30
N VAL A 131 -19.83 4.69 6.29
CA VAL A 131 -20.11 5.67 7.37
C VAL A 131 -20.32 7.08 6.81
N LEU A 132 -19.51 7.51 5.84
CA LEU A 132 -19.60 8.86 5.28
C LEU A 132 -20.75 9.02 4.27
N SER A 133 -21.27 7.92 3.73
CA SER A 133 -22.42 7.91 2.81
C SER A 133 -23.77 7.77 3.50
N GLU A 134 -23.79 7.44 4.80
CA GLU A 134 -25.02 7.38 5.58
C GLU A 134 -25.61 8.80 5.73
N VAL A 135 -26.90 8.92 5.47
CA VAL A 135 -27.63 10.20 5.44
C VAL A 135 -27.48 10.96 6.77
N GLU A 136 -27.53 10.26 7.90
CA GLU A 136 -27.33 10.83 9.24
C GLU A 136 -25.93 11.45 9.41
N SER A 137 -24.89 10.79 8.89
CA SER A 137 -23.51 11.30 8.91
C SER A 137 -23.34 12.52 8.01
N ILE A 138 -24.05 12.55 6.88
CA ILE A 138 -24.05 13.68 5.95
C ILE A 138 -24.76 14.89 6.58
N GLU A 139 -25.92 14.69 7.19
CA GLU A 139 -26.68 15.74 7.89
C GLU A 139 -25.86 16.33 9.05
N ALA A 140 -25.23 15.48 9.87
CA ALA A 140 -24.35 15.91 10.94
C ALA A 140 -23.11 16.67 10.40
N ALA A 141 -22.52 16.21 9.29
CA ALA A 141 -21.39 16.91 8.67
C ALA A 141 -21.78 18.27 8.07
N MET A 142 -22.95 18.35 7.43
CA MET A 142 -23.48 19.57 6.82
C MET A 142 -23.85 20.61 7.88
N THR A 143 -24.48 20.20 8.99
CA THR A 143 -24.79 21.08 10.12
C THR A 143 -23.52 21.60 10.78
N LEU A 144 -22.52 20.74 11.04
CA LEU A 144 -21.23 21.16 11.58
C LEU A 144 -20.46 22.09 10.63
N TRP A 145 -20.52 21.84 9.32
CA TRP A 145 -19.93 22.72 8.31
C TRP A 145 -20.61 24.07 8.26
N ALA A 146 -21.94 24.12 8.32
CA ALA A 146 -22.71 25.36 8.38
C ALA A 146 -22.35 26.19 9.62
N VAL A 147 -22.30 25.56 10.79
CA VAL A 147 -21.89 26.22 12.05
C VAL A 147 -20.45 26.72 11.98
N TRP A 148 -19.52 25.89 11.49
CA TRP A 148 -18.11 26.29 11.34
C TRP A 148 -17.95 27.44 10.34
N LYS A 149 -18.68 27.40 9.22
CA LYS A 149 -18.68 28.45 8.20
C LYS A 149 -19.22 29.75 8.78
N MET A 150 -20.41 29.74 9.39
CA MET A 150 -21.01 30.92 10.04
C MET A 150 -20.07 31.52 11.07
N ARG A 151 -19.48 30.69 11.95
CA ARG A 151 -18.50 31.16 12.93
C ARG A 151 -17.32 31.85 12.23
N ASN A 152 -16.77 31.27 11.18
CA ASN A 152 -15.60 31.83 10.52
C ASN A 152 -15.90 33.10 9.72
N GLU A 153 -17.09 33.21 9.12
CA GLU A 153 -17.54 34.45 8.47
C GLU A 153 -17.65 35.59 9.49
N VAL A 154 -18.19 35.32 10.68
CA VAL A 154 -18.27 36.30 11.78
C VAL A 154 -16.88 36.67 12.30
N VAL A 155 -16.02 35.68 12.55
CA VAL A 155 -14.71 35.89 13.18
C VAL A 155 -13.68 36.52 12.24
N TRP A 156 -13.65 36.10 10.98
CA TRP A 156 -12.58 36.49 10.05
C TRP A 156 -13.02 37.53 9.02
N ASN A 157 -14.30 37.55 8.66
CA ASN A 157 -14.82 38.48 7.64
C ASN A 157 -15.69 39.61 8.26
N SER A 158 -15.88 39.60 9.59
CA SER A 158 -16.69 40.59 10.33
C SER A 158 -18.12 40.74 9.79
N ILE A 159 -18.65 39.70 9.13
CA ILE A 159 -20.02 39.69 8.63
C ILE A 159 -20.93 39.36 9.81
N SER A 160 -21.67 40.34 10.31
CA SER A 160 -22.73 40.09 11.30
C SER A 160 -23.91 39.39 10.60
N PRO A 161 -24.50 38.33 11.17
CA PRO A 161 -25.68 37.71 10.59
C PRO A 161 -26.79 38.77 10.51
N SER A 162 -27.33 39.00 9.31
CA SER A 162 -28.56 39.76 9.16
C SER A 162 -29.67 39.01 9.89
N SER A 163 -30.50 39.71 10.67
CA SER A 163 -31.60 39.12 11.43
C SER A 163 -32.65 38.40 10.58
N GLU A 164 -32.58 38.48 9.25
CA GLU A 164 -33.43 37.76 8.30
C GLU A 164 -32.96 36.32 7.99
N GLU A 165 -31.71 35.94 8.32
CA GLU A 165 -31.17 34.60 8.03
C GLU A 165 -31.30 33.59 9.18
N LEU A 166 -31.94 33.98 10.30
CA LEU A 166 -32.12 33.15 11.50
C LEU A 166 -33.57 32.69 11.74
N MET A 167 -34.44 32.83 10.73
CA MET A 167 -35.78 32.19 10.66
C MET A 167 -35.79 31.16 9.53
#